data_AF-A0A973L5C8-F1
#
_entry.id   AF-A0A973L5C8-F1
#
_cell.length_a   1.000
_cell.length_b   1.000
_cell.length_c   1.000
_cell.angle_alpha   90.00
_cell.angle_beta   90.00
_cell.angle_gamma   90.00
#
_symmetry.space_group_name_H-M   'P 1'
#
loop_
_entity.id
_entity.type
_entity.pdbx_description
1 polymer ?
#
loop_
_entity_poly.entity_id
_entity_poly.type
_entity_poly.pdbx_seq_one_letter_code
_entity_poly.pdbx_strand_id
1 'polypeptide(L)'
;MAASQCPRPEKHRYATRHGAETAAYRAQIGVGQILNPYLCQGCGWWHLSKKAADTVPAGAVADPAVVERLVALDDIAFRALAGDEARGQVAMPERIALRSPRLVARWRRALGLIIQDVDTQLSMRRGEKNTDWGRRILAFKTVLDARRAEAGEVLASTEGAAQAEQARLGVERARARQEALAAKKSAAELRALAGDAAIKRLIDAHGLEFSRYLAEECARLGTPLPARVAKYLDQEGEAA
;
A
#
# COMPACT_ATOMS: atom_id res chain seq x y z
N MET A 1 21.92 1.59 -9.91
CA MET A 1 21.78 1.27 -8.48
C MET A 1 22.86 2.03 -7.73
N ALA A 2 22.53 3.08 -6.99
CA ALA A 2 23.53 3.84 -6.24
C ALA A 2 24.05 2.97 -5.09
N ALA A 3 25.33 2.60 -5.13
CA ALA A 3 26.00 1.94 -4.03
C ALA A 3 25.86 2.85 -2.80
N SER A 4 25.00 2.47 -1.86
CA SER A 4 24.89 3.12 -0.56
C SER A 4 26.24 2.95 0.14
N GLN A 5 27.08 3.99 0.05
CA GLN A 5 28.39 4.02 0.66
C GLN A 5 28.30 3.47 2.07
N CYS A 6 28.98 2.35 2.30
CA CYS A 6 29.12 1.77 3.62
C CYS A 6 29.55 2.90 4.57
N PRO A 7 28.85 3.14 5.69
CA PRO A 7 29.30 4.09 6.68
C PRO A 7 30.75 3.75 7.05
N ARG A 8 31.59 4.79 7.21
CA ARG A 8 33.03 4.62 7.50
C ARG A 8 33.25 3.62 8.64
N PRO A 9 34.36 2.85 8.65
CA PRO A 9 34.63 1.81 9.66
C PRO A 9 34.53 2.27 11.13
N GLU A 10 34.68 3.58 11.34
CA GLU A 10 34.55 4.26 12.64
C GLU A 10 33.13 4.26 13.21
N LYS A 11 32.10 3.99 12.38
CA LYS A 11 30.72 3.90 12.83
C LYS A 11 30.41 2.50 13.35
N HIS A 12 29.65 2.44 14.44
CA HIS A 12 29.24 1.18 15.06
C HIS A 12 28.63 0.20 14.03
N ARG A 13 29.10 -1.05 14.08
CA ARG A 13 28.68 -2.18 13.26
C ARG A 13 28.25 -3.34 14.16
N TYR A 14 27.24 -4.09 13.74
CA TYR A 14 26.65 -5.17 14.53
C TYR A 14 26.54 -6.43 13.66
N ALA A 15 26.93 -7.57 14.22
CA ALA A 15 26.91 -8.85 13.51
C ALA A 15 25.47 -9.32 13.21
N THR A 16 24.53 -8.96 14.08
CA THR A 16 23.14 -9.40 13.99
C THR A 16 22.19 -8.21 14.01
N ARG A 17 21.01 -8.39 13.40
CA ARG A 17 19.91 -7.43 13.46
C ARG A 17 19.53 -7.09 14.90
N HIS A 18 19.39 -8.12 15.74
CA HIS A 18 19.04 -7.97 17.14
C HIS A 18 20.06 -7.12 17.92
N GLY A 19 21.36 -7.29 17.64
CA GLY A 19 22.40 -6.46 18.24
C GLY A 19 22.27 -4.98 17.84
N ALA A 20 21.95 -4.71 16.57
CA ALA A 20 21.70 -3.37 16.09
C ALA A 20 20.41 -2.77 16.70
N GLU A 21 19.33 -3.54 16.80
CA GLU A 21 18.07 -3.12 17.44
C GLU A 21 18.29 -2.75 18.92
N THR A 22 19.03 -3.58 19.65
CA THR A 22 19.37 -3.31 21.06
C THR A 22 20.20 -2.03 21.18
N ALA A 23 21.14 -1.80 20.28
CA ALA A 23 21.95 -0.60 20.29
C ALA A 23 21.17 0.66 19.87
N ALA A 24 20.25 0.53 18.90
CA ALA A 24 19.33 1.59 18.53
C ALA A 24 18.45 2.01 19.72
N TYR A 25 17.91 1.03 20.45
CA TYR A 25 17.12 1.26 21.65
C TYR A 25 17.93 1.99 22.74
N ARG A 26 19.18 1.59 22.97
CA ARG A 26 20.08 2.29 23.91
C ARG A 26 20.41 3.71 23.46
N ALA A 27 20.64 3.93 22.17
CA ALA A 27 20.89 5.27 21.61
C ALA A 27 19.66 6.18 21.73
N GLN A 28 18.46 5.61 21.60
CA GLN A 28 17.20 6.30 21.83
C GLN A 28 17.05 6.73 23.30
N ILE A 29 17.45 5.89 24.25
CA ILE A 29 17.42 6.22 25.69
C ILE A 29 18.44 7.30 26.05
N GLY A 30 19.69 7.20 25.56
CA GLY A 30 20.75 8.10 25.99
C GLY A 30 20.75 9.47 25.30
N VAL A 31 20.39 9.51 24.02
CA VAL A 31 20.59 10.68 23.14
C VAL A 31 19.28 11.19 22.53
N GLY A 32 18.16 10.49 22.75
CA GLY A 32 16.86 10.82 22.15
C GLY A 32 16.82 10.65 20.63
N GLN A 33 17.81 9.99 20.03
CA GLN A 33 17.87 9.75 18.59
C GLN A 33 17.20 8.42 18.24
N ILE A 34 16.20 8.47 17.35
CA ILE A 34 15.63 7.26 16.76
C ILE A 34 16.56 6.82 15.63
N LEU A 35 17.28 5.73 15.87
CA LEU A 35 18.17 5.11 14.88
C LEU A 35 17.54 3.82 14.38
N ASN A 36 17.70 3.55 13.09
CA ASN A 36 17.13 2.38 12.45
C ASN A 36 18.25 1.41 12.04
N PRO A 37 18.14 0.13 12.40
CA PRO A 37 19.06 -0.90 11.94
C PRO A 37 18.82 -1.20 10.46
N TYR A 38 19.89 -1.27 9.67
CA TYR A 38 19.84 -1.71 8.28
C TYR A 38 21.05 -2.59 7.94
N LEU A 39 20.84 -3.60 7.09
CA LEU A 39 21.91 -4.45 6.58
C LEU A 39 22.62 -3.73 5.43
N CYS A 40 23.89 -3.39 5.61
CA CYS A 40 24.65 -2.76 4.55
C CYS A 40 25.10 -3.80 3.51
N GLN A 41 24.63 -3.61 2.27
CA GLN A 41 24.97 -4.48 1.14
C GLN A 41 26.47 -4.47 0.78
N GLY A 42 27.20 -3.41 1.16
CA GLY A 42 28.63 -3.30 0.87
C GLY A 42 29.53 -4.08 1.83
N CYS A 43 29.18 -4.17 3.11
CA CYS A 43 30.04 -4.81 4.12
C CYS A 43 29.40 -6.03 4.80
N GLY A 44 28.11 -6.28 4.62
CA GLY A 44 27.37 -7.38 5.26
C GLY A 44 27.07 -7.17 6.76
N TRP A 45 27.40 -6.02 7.34
CA TRP A 45 27.12 -5.71 8.74
C TRP A 45 25.83 -4.89 8.89
N TRP A 46 25.20 -5.03 10.05
CA TRP A 46 24.10 -4.16 10.45
C TRP A 46 24.67 -2.83 10.95
N HIS A 47 24.11 -1.73 10.46
CA HIS A 47 24.45 -0.37 10.87
C HIS A 47 23.23 0.39 11.35
N LEU A 48 23.48 1.49 12.04
CA LEU A 48 22.44 2.40 12.51
C LEU A 48 22.40 3.65 11.63
N SER A 49 21.20 4.02 11.18
CA SER A 49 20.96 5.23 10.41
C SER A 49 19.91 6.10 11.07
N LYS A 50 20.11 7.42 10.97
CA LYS A 50 19.06 8.41 11.28
C LYS A 50 17.98 8.47 10.21
N LYS A 51 18.25 7.96 9.00
CA LYS A 51 17.21 7.82 7.99
C LYS A 51 16.18 6.84 8.56
N ALA A 52 14.91 7.26 8.55
CA ALA A 52 13.80 6.38 8.88
C ALA A 52 14.02 5.05 8.15
N ALA A 53 13.87 3.92 8.87
CA ALA A 53 14.04 2.58 8.32
C ALA A 53 13.37 2.55 6.94
N ASP A 54 14.17 2.30 5.91
CA ASP A 54 13.80 2.13 4.51
C ASP A 54 12.56 2.92 4.06
N THR A 55 12.78 4.05 3.41
CA THR A 55 11.74 4.65 2.55
C THR A 55 11.21 3.56 1.62
N VAL A 56 9.89 3.38 1.60
CA VAL A 56 9.25 2.44 0.67
C VAL A 56 9.72 2.80 -0.74
N PRO A 57 10.26 1.84 -1.52
CA PRO A 57 10.75 2.13 -2.87
C PRO A 57 9.65 2.78 -3.70
N ALA A 58 9.99 3.85 -4.43
CA ALA A 58 9.06 4.48 -5.35
C ALA A 58 8.56 3.44 -6.36
N GLY A 59 7.24 3.35 -6.54
CA GLY A 59 6.61 2.37 -7.43
C GLY A 59 6.51 0.94 -6.87
N ALA A 60 6.82 0.71 -5.59
CA ALA A 60 6.57 -0.59 -4.97
C ALA A 60 5.07 -0.92 -5.02
N VAL A 61 4.73 -2.07 -5.59
CA VAL A 61 3.35 -2.57 -5.70
C VAL A 61 3.04 -3.42 -4.48
N ALA A 62 1.91 -3.17 -3.83
CA ALA A 62 1.46 -3.95 -2.69
C ALA A 62 0.97 -5.34 -3.13
N ASP A 63 1.41 -6.37 -2.42
CA ASP A 63 0.86 -7.72 -2.55
C ASP A 63 -0.63 -7.72 -2.14
N PRO A 64 -1.57 -8.11 -3.03
CA PRO A 64 -2.99 -8.17 -2.72
C PRO A 64 -3.32 -9.02 -1.48
N ALA A 65 -2.61 -10.14 -1.25
CA ALA A 65 -2.87 -11.01 -0.10
C ALA A 65 -2.52 -10.30 1.22
N VAL A 66 -1.45 -9.49 1.22
CA VAL A 66 -1.10 -8.65 2.38
C VAL A 66 -2.15 -7.56 2.58
N VAL A 67 -2.59 -6.91 1.50
CA VAL A 67 -3.64 -5.87 1.58
C VAL A 67 -4.93 -6.44 2.18
N GLU A 68 -5.43 -7.58 1.69
CA GLU A 68 -6.64 -8.19 2.25
C GLU A 68 -6.48 -8.59 3.71
N ARG A 69 -5.33 -9.14 4.09
CA ARG A 69 -5.02 -9.43 5.50
C ARG A 69 -5.10 -8.18 6.36
N LEU A 70 -4.52 -7.07 5.91
CA LEU A 70 -4.53 -5.80 6.65
C LEU A 70 -5.91 -5.14 6.66
N VAL A 71 -6.72 -5.32 5.62
CA VAL A 71 -8.14 -4.88 5.60
C VAL A 71 -8.94 -5.60 6.67
N ALA A 72 -8.69 -6.90 6.87
CA ALA A 72 -9.40 -7.74 7.84
C ALA A 72 -9.04 -7.43 9.32
N LEU A 73 -7.98 -6.67 9.58
CA LEU A 73 -7.65 -6.26 10.95
C LEU A 73 -8.75 -5.35 11.52
N ASP A 74 -9.09 -5.55 12.79
CA ASP A 74 -9.92 -4.59 13.54
C ASP A 74 -9.17 -3.27 13.76
N ASP A 75 -9.89 -2.25 14.23
CA ASP A 75 -9.32 -0.90 14.39
C ASP A 75 -8.21 -0.83 15.46
N ILE A 76 -8.25 -1.66 16.49
CA ILE A 76 -7.24 -1.69 17.55
C ILE A 76 -5.95 -2.30 17.00
N ALA A 77 -6.04 -3.47 16.36
CA ALA A 77 -4.92 -4.16 15.73
C ALA A 77 -4.29 -3.32 14.61
N PHE A 78 -5.12 -2.69 13.77
CA PHE A 78 -4.64 -1.82 12.69
C PHE A 78 -3.94 -0.56 13.23
N ARG A 79 -4.44 0.01 14.34
CA ARG A 79 -3.78 1.15 15.02
C ARG A 79 -2.44 0.74 15.62
N ALA A 80 -2.36 -0.44 16.24
CA ALA A 80 -1.09 -0.97 16.75
C ALA A 80 -0.06 -1.12 15.62
N LEU A 81 -0.46 -1.74 14.50
CA LEU A 81 0.37 -1.87 13.30
C LEU A 81 0.87 -0.51 12.78
N ALA A 82 0.00 0.50 12.72
CA ALA A 82 0.40 1.85 12.29
C ALA A 82 1.45 2.49 13.23
N GLY A 83 1.33 2.24 14.54
CA GLY A 83 2.31 2.68 15.52
C GLY A 83 3.65 1.97 15.36
N ASP A 84 3.64 0.66 15.12
CA ASP A 84 4.84 -0.15 14.88
C ASP A 84 5.51 0.23 13.56
N GLU A 85 4.74 0.61 12.53
CA GLU A 85 5.29 1.12 11.27
C GLU A 85 6.04 2.44 11.48
N ALA A 86 5.45 3.36 12.25
CA ALA A 86 6.10 4.61 12.61
C ALA A 86 7.39 4.39 13.43
N ARG A 87 7.49 3.27 14.16
CA ARG A 87 8.71 2.85 14.87
C ARG A 87 9.69 2.06 14.00
N GLY A 88 9.35 1.77 12.75
CA GLY A 88 10.17 0.97 11.84
C GLY A 88 10.22 -0.53 12.19
N GLN A 89 9.23 -1.04 12.92
CA GLN A 89 9.17 -2.43 13.39
C GLN A 89 8.38 -3.35 12.45
N VAL A 90 7.66 -2.78 11.48
CA VAL A 90 6.83 -3.50 10.53
C VAL A 90 7.64 -3.96 9.31
N ALA A 91 7.33 -5.15 8.78
CA ALA A 91 8.01 -5.71 7.62
C ALA A 91 7.71 -4.91 6.34
N MET A 92 8.65 -4.86 5.40
CA MET A 92 8.52 -4.07 4.17
C MET A 92 7.22 -4.34 3.38
N PRO A 93 6.75 -5.59 3.18
CA PRO A 93 5.50 -5.84 2.46
C PRO A 93 4.28 -5.16 3.08
N GLU A 94 4.18 -5.15 4.42
CA GLU A 94 3.08 -4.50 5.14
C GLU A 94 3.18 -2.97 5.06
N ARG A 95 4.40 -2.44 5.08
CA ARG A 95 4.65 -1.01 4.85
C ARG A 95 4.18 -0.59 3.47
N ILE A 96 4.51 -1.37 2.43
CA ILE A 96 4.00 -1.12 1.07
C ILE A 96 2.47 -1.20 1.05
N ALA A 97 1.87 -2.21 1.68
CA ALA A 97 0.43 -2.40 1.72
C ALA A 97 -0.33 -1.24 2.41
N LEU A 98 0.20 -0.65 3.48
CA LEU A 98 -0.39 0.52 4.15
C LEU A 98 -0.54 1.74 3.22
N ARG A 99 0.27 1.82 2.16
CA ARG A 99 0.25 2.89 1.14
C ARG A 99 -0.66 2.55 -0.04
N SER A 100 -1.33 1.40 -0.02
CA SER A 100 -2.30 1.04 -1.06
C SER A 100 -3.53 1.97 -1.01
N PRO A 101 -4.19 2.21 -2.16
CA PRO A 101 -5.43 2.98 -2.23
C PRO A 101 -6.51 2.54 -1.22
N ARG A 102 -6.59 1.24 -0.94
CA ARG A 102 -7.58 0.66 -0.03
C ARG A 102 -7.32 0.99 1.44
N LEU A 103 -6.06 1.18 1.85
CA LEU A 103 -5.66 1.29 3.25
C LEU A 103 -5.17 2.69 3.64
N VAL A 104 -4.72 3.51 2.69
CA VAL A 104 -4.05 4.78 2.98
C VAL A 104 -4.91 5.74 3.81
N ALA A 105 -6.22 5.82 3.54
CA ALA A 105 -7.14 6.67 4.32
C ALA A 105 -7.31 6.17 5.77
N ARG A 106 -7.39 4.85 5.95
CA ARG A 106 -7.48 4.20 7.28
C ARG A 106 -6.18 4.40 8.05
N TRP A 107 -5.03 4.23 7.38
CA TRP A 107 -3.70 4.46 7.94
C TRP A 107 -3.52 5.90 8.41
N ARG A 108 -3.86 6.89 7.58
CA ARG A 108 -3.81 8.31 7.95
C ARG A 108 -4.65 8.62 9.19
N ARG A 109 -5.84 8.01 9.31
CA ARG A 109 -6.73 8.16 10.47
C ARG A 109 -6.11 7.55 11.73
N ALA A 110 -5.58 6.32 11.64
CA ALA A 110 -4.91 5.64 12.75
C ALA A 110 -3.73 6.47 13.29
N LEU A 111 -2.89 7.02 12.40
CA LEU A 111 -1.80 7.92 12.78
C LEU A 111 -2.32 9.17 13.51
N GLY A 112 -3.40 9.78 13.03
CA GLY A 112 -4.05 10.92 13.68
C GLY A 112 -4.49 10.62 15.12
N LEU A 113 -5.07 9.45 15.35
CA LEU A 113 -5.44 9.01 16.71
C LEU A 113 -4.20 8.80 17.58
N ILE A 114 -3.13 8.17 17.07
CA ILE A 114 -1.89 7.97 17.85
C ILE A 114 -1.26 9.31 18.25
N ILE A 115 -1.28 10.30 17.35
CA ILE A 115 -0.81 11.67 17.64
C ILE A 115 -1.63 12.29 18.77
N GLN A 116 -2.97 12.14 18.73
CA GLN A 116 -3.84 12.65 19.79
C GLN A 116 -3.49 12.03 21.15
N ASP A 117 -3.27 10.71 21.23
CA ASP A 117 -2.85 10.06 22.48
C ASP A 117 -1.50 10.58 22.98
N VAL A 118 -0.56 10.84 22.07
CA VAL A 118 0.74 11.43 22.40
C VAL A 118 0.57 12.85 22.98
N ASP A 119 -0.28 13.67 22.37
CA ASP A 119 -0.57 15.02 22.86
C ASP A 119 -1.27 14.99 24.23
N THR A 120 -2.20 14.05 24.43
CA THR A 120 -2.82 13.81 25.74
C THR A 120 -1.77 13.43 26.78
N GLN A 121 -0.86 12.50 26.48
CA GLN A 121 0.23 12.13 27.42
C GLN A 121 1.15 13.31 27.74
N LEU A 122 1.52 14.11 26.73
CA LEU A 122 2.34 15.31 26.92
C LEU A 122 1.65 16.36 27.81
N SER A 123 0.35 16.56 27.63
CA SER A 123 -0.43 17.50 28.44
C SER A 123 -0.61 17.04 29.90
N MET A 124 -0.86 15.74 30.11
CA MET A 124 -0.98 15.16 31.46
C MET A 124 0.30 15.26 32.28
N ARG A 125 1.46 15.30 31.63
CA ARG A 125 2.79 15.34 32.27
C ARG A 125 3.45 16.72 32.21
N ARG A 126 2.66 17.76 31.93
CA ARG A 126 3.17 19.13 31.83
C ARG A 126 3.77 19.56 33.17
N GLY A 127 5.06 19.90 33.17
CA GLY A 127 5.79 20.33 34.37
C GLY A 127 6.62 19.23 35.05
N GLU A 128 6.55 17.98 34.59
CA GLU A 128 7.47 16.94 35.06
C GLU A 128 8.92 17.30 34.68
N LYS A 129 9.84 17.21 35.64
CA LYS A 129 11.28 17.47 35.43
C LYS A 129 11.98 16.41 34.58
N ASN A 130 11.30 15.31 34.22
CA ASN A 130 11.88 14.25 33.41
C ASN A 130 11.92 14.65 31.93
N THR A 131 12.99 15.35 31.55
CA THR A 131 13.21 15.85 30.19
C THR A 131 13.44 14.74 29.17
N ASP A 132 13.83 13.54 29.59
CA ASP A 132 14.21 12.49 28.65
C ASP A 132 13.01 11.81 27.98
N TRP A 133 12.00 11.45 28.78
CA TRP A 133 10.74 10.92 28.25
C TRP A 133 10.08 11.93 27.30
N GLY A 134 10.03 13.20 27.69
CA GLY A 134 9.46 14.28 26.88
C GLY A 134 10.15 14.44 25.52
N ARG A 135 11.50 14.43 25.50
CA ARG A 135 12.26 14.46 24.24
C ARG A 135 11.97 13.25 23.36
N ARG A 136 11.90 12.05 23.93
CA ARG A 136 11.62 10.81 23.19
C ARG A 136 10.24 10.81 22.56
N ILE A 137 9.22 11.20 23.32
CA ILE A 137 7.85 11.20 22.80
C ILE A 137 7.63 12.31 21.76
N LEU A 138 8.28 13.47 21.91
CA LEU A 138 8.30 14.52 20.89
C LEU A 138 8.98 14.04 19.60
N ALA A 139 10.13 13.36 19.70
CA ALA A 139 10.80 12.78 18.53
C ALA A 139 9.90 11.75 17.81
N PHE A 140 9.19 10.91 18.57
CA PHE A 140 8.22 9.97 18.00
C PHE A 140 7.05 10.70 17.34
N LYS A 141 6.53 11.77 17.96
CA LYS A 141 5.49 12.63 17.37
C LYS A 141 5.92 13.20 16.02
N THR A 142 7.16 13.68 15.90
CA THR A 142 7.71 14.16 14.62
C THR A 142 7.67 13.08 13.53
N VAL A 143 7.95 11.83 13.88
CA VAL A 143 7.85 10.70 12.92
C VAL A 143 6.39 10.44 12.54
N LEU A 144 5.47 10.45 13.51
CA LEU A 144 4.04 10.27 13.23
C LEU A 144 3.48 11.38 12.33
N ASP A 145 3.87 12.64 12.58
CA ASP A 145 3.47 13.78 11.75
C ASP A 145 3.99 13.63 10.31
N ALA A 146 5.25 13.22 10.13
CA ALA A 146 5.83 12.94 8.82
C ALA A 146 5.09 11.80 8.08
N ARG A 147 4.77 10.70 8.78
CA ARG A 147 4.00 9.59 8.19
C ARG A 147 2.57 9.98 7.85
N ARG A 148 1.95 10.85 8.66
CA ARG A 148 0.59 11.35 8.38
C ARG A 148 0.57 12.27 7.16
N ALA A 149 1.61 13.08 6.98
CA ALA A 149 1.80 13.90 5.78
C ALA A 149 2.00 13.02 4.53
N GLU A 150 2.88 12.03 4.60
CA GLU A 150 3.09 11.02 3.53
C GLU A 150 1.76 10.34 3.14
N ALA A 151 0.97 9.87 4.10
CA ALA A 151 -0.33 9.26 3.82
C ALA A 151 -1.30 10.25 3.15
N GLY A 152 -1.21 11.55 3.45
CA GLY A 152 -1.96 12.61 2.78
C GLY A 152 -1.56 12.78 1.32
N GLU A 153 -0.26 12.78 1.02
CA GLU A 153 0.29 12.88 -0.33
C GLU A 153 -0.11 11.67 -1.21
N VAL A 154 -0.01 10.46 -0.66
CA VAL A 154 -0.41 9.22 -1.34
C VAL A 154 -1.91 9.23 -1.65
N LEU A 155 -2.73 9.67 -0.70
CA LEU A 155 -4.18 9.78 -0.91
C LEU A 155 -4.51 10.80 -2.01
N ALA A 156 -3.90 11.99 -1.99
CA ALA A 156 -4.09 13.00 -3.02
C ALA A 156 -3.65 12.51 -4.41
N SER A 157 -2.54 11.78 -4.50
CA SER A 157 -2.09 11.16 -5.75
C SER A 157 -3.09 10.12 -6.27
N THR A 158 -3.66 9.32 -5.39
CA THR A 158 -4.67 8.30 -5.73
C THR A 158 -5.96 8.93 -6.23
N GLU A 159 -6.45 9.97 -5.54
CA GLU A 159 -7.65 10.71 -5.93
C GLU A 159 -7.45 11.44 -7.26
N GLY A 160 -6.28 12.06 -7.48
CA GLY A 160 -5.94 12.70 -8.74
C GLY A 160 -5.92 11.72 -9.91
N ALA A 161 -5.36 10.52 -9.73
CA ALA A 161 -5.38 9.47 -10.75
C ALA A 161 -6.80 9.01 -11.07
N ALA A 162 -7.66 8.83 -10.06
CA ALA A 162 -9.06 8.46 -10.27
C ALA A 162 -9.85 9.54 -11.01
N GLN A 163 -9.63 10.82 -10.66
CA GLN A 163 -10.25 11.96 -11.34
C GLN A 163 -9.78 12.08 -12.80
N ALA A 164 -8.49 11.89 -13.06
CA ALA A 164 -7.93 11.92 -14.41
C ALA A 164 -8.51 10.81 -15.30
N GLU A 165 -8.64 9.59 -14.76
CA GLU A 165 -9.27 8.47 -15.46
C GLU A 165 -10.76 8.76 -15.75
N GLN A 166 -11.49 9.30 -14.78
CA GLN A 166 -12.89 9.67 -14.97
C GLN A 166 -13.06 10.76 -16.03
N ALA A 167 -12.13 11.73 -16.09
CA ALA A 167 -12.10 12.74 -17.14
C ALA A 167 -11.84 12.12 -18.52
N ARG A 168 -10.87 11.19 -18.64
CA ARG A 168 -10.58 10.48 -19.91
C ARG A 168 -11.82 9.73 -20.41
N LEU A 169 -12.46 8.96 -19.53
CA LEU A 169 -13.69 8.22 -19.85
C LEU A 169 -14.84 9.17 -20.23
N GLY A 170 -14.92 10.36 -19.63
CA GLY A 170 -15.88 11.39 -20.00
C GLY A 170 -15.69 11.87 -21.45
N VAL A 171 -14.45 12.14 -21.85
CA VAL A 171 -14.09 12.53 -23.23
C VAL A 171 -14.40 11.40 -24.22
N GLU A 172 -14.02 10.16 -23.90
CA GLU A 172 -14.31 8.99 -24.74
C GLU A 172 -15.81 8.80 -24.95
N ARG A 173 -16.62 8.94 -23.88
CA ARG A 173 -18.09 8.87 -23.96
C ARG A 173 -18.67 10.00 -24.82
N ALA A 174 -18.16 11.21 -24.69
CA ALA A 174 -18.60 12.35 -25.49
C ALA A 174 -18.32 12.12 -26.98
N ARG A 175 -17.12 11.61 -27.31
CA ARG A 175 -16.75 11.24 -28.68
C ARG A 175 -17.63 10.12 -29.23
N ALA A 176 -17.81 9.03 -28.48
CA ALA A 176 -18.67 7.93 -28.90
C ALA A 176 -20.12 8.39 -29.16
N ARG A 177 -20.63 9.32 -28.34
CA ARG A 177 -21.94 9.94 -28.55
C ARG A 177 -21.99 10.79 -29.83
N GLN A 178 -20.94 11.55 -30.13
CA GLN A 178 -20.87 12.33 -31.38
C GLN A 178 -20.81 11.42 -32.61
N GLU A 179 -19.98 10.38 -32.60
CA GLU A 179 -19.88 9.39 -33.68
C GLU A 179 -21.20 8.66 -33.90
N ALA A 180 -21.91 8.32 -32.83
CA ALA A 180 -23.25 7.74 -32.86
C ALA A 180 -24.30 8.64 -33.51
N LEU A 181 -24.31 9.92 -33.15
CA LEU A 181 -25.20 10.92 -33.75
C LEU A 181 -24.90 11.12 -35.23
N ALA A 182 -23.62 11.18 -35.60
CA ALA A 182 -23.19 11.27 -37.00
C ALA A 182 -23.63 10.03 -37.82
N ALA A 183 -23.61 8.85 -37.20
CA ALA A 183 -24.06 7.60 -37.81
C ALA A 183 -25.59 7.43 -37.83
N LYS A 184 -26.37 8.41 -37.35
CA LYS A 184 -27.85 8.34 -37.21
C LYS A 184 -28.34 7.09 -36.48
N LYS A 185 -27.53 6.52 -35.59
CA LYS A 185 -27.91 5.32 -34.83
C LYS A 185 -29.07 5.67 -33.90
N SER A 186 -30.08 4.81 -33.88
CA SER A 186 -31.21 4.90 -32.96
C SER A 186 -30.74 4.71 -31.52
N ALA A 187 -31.52 5.22 -30.56
CA ALA A 187 -31.23 5.02 -29.14
C ALA A 187 -31.20 3.52 -28.74
N ALA A 188 -31.93 2.67 -29.45
CA ALA A 188 -31.92 1.22 -29.24
C ALA A 188 -30.57 0.60 -29.65
N GLU A 189 -30.05 0.94 -30.83
CA GLU A 189 -28.75 0.47 -31.31
C GLU A 189 -27.60 0.95 -30.42
N LEU A 190 -27.71 2.15 -29.87
CA LEU A 190 -26.71 2.67 -28.92
C LEU A 190 -26.71 1.93 -27.59
N ARG A 191 -27.88 1.53 -27.09
CA ARG A 191 -27.96 0.70 -25.88
C ARG A 191 -27.41 -0.69 -26.14
N ALA A 192 -27.67 -1.29 -27.30
CA ALA A 192 -27.09 -2.58 -27.68
C ALA A 192 -25.55 -2.51 -27.72
N LEU A 193 -24.99 -1.52 -28.43
CA LEU A 193 -23.53 -1.32 -28.49
C LEU A 193 -22.90 -1.06 -27.12
N ALA A 194 -23.56 -0.28 -26.26
CA ALA A 194 -23.09 -0.05 -24.91
C ALA A 194 -23.15 -1.34 -24.06
N GLY A 195 -24.18 -2.15 -24.23
CA GLY A 195 -24.34 -3.46 -23.61
C GLY A 195 -23.23 -4.43 -24.04
N ASP A 196 -22.99 -4.56 -25.34
CA ASP A 196 -21.94 -5.42 -25.89
C ASP A 196 -20.55 -4.99 -25.41
N ALA A 197 -20.27 -3.68 -25.38
CA ALA A 197 -19.02 -3.15 -24.87
C ALA A 197 -18.87 -3.36 -23.34
N ALA A 198 -19.96 -3.31 -22.57
CA ALA A 198 -19.94 -3.62 -21.15
C ALA A 198 -19.67 -5.11 -20.91
N ILE A 199 -20.36 -6.00 -21.62
CA ILE A 199 -20.15 -7.45 -21.57
C ILE A 199 -18.70 -7.79 -21.93
N LYS A 200 -18.18 -7.21 -23.03
CA LYS A 200 -16.80 -7.44 -23.44
C LYS A 200 -15.79 -7.04 -22.37
N ARG A 201 -15.93 -5.86 -21.77
CA ARG A 201 -15.05 -5.43 -20.67
C ARG A 201 -15.14 -6.34 -19.44
N LEU A 202 -16.34 -6.84 -19.14
CA LEU A 202 -16.54 -7.79 -18.06
C LEU A 202 -15.82 -9.12 -18.33
N ILE A 203 -15.96 -9.64 -19.56
CA ILE A 203 -15.26 -10.86 -20.00
C ILE A 203 -13.74 -10.64 -20.01
N ASP A 204 -13.25 -9.49 -20.48
CA ASP A 204 -11.81 -9.19 -20.50
C ASP A 204 -11.23 -9.11 -19.08
N ALA A 205 -11.99 -8.58 -18.11
CA ALA A 205 -11.55 -8.46 -16.71
C ALA A 205 -11.70 -9.77 -15.90
N HIS A 206 -12.69 -10.60 -16.22
CA HIS A 206 -13.06 -11.81 -15.48
C HIS A 206 -13.03 -13.06 -16.37
N GLY A 207 -12.16 -13.10 -17.38
CA GLY A 207 -12.20 -14.11 -18.44
C GLY A 207 -12.16 -15.55 -17.94
N LEU A 208 -11.36 -15.81 -16.91
CA LEU A 208 -11.26 -17.13 -16.28
C LEU A 208 -12.54 -17.54 -15.56
N GLU A 209 -13.12 -16.63 -14.77
CA GLU A 209 -14.35 -16.85 -14.02
C GLU A 209 -15.55 -17.03 -14.97
N PHE A 210 -15.64 -16.20 -16.01
CA PHE A 210 -16.62 -16.33 -17.06
C PHE A 210 -16.51 -17.69 -17.78
N SER A 211 -15.29 -18.11 -18.13
CA SER A 211 -15.04 -19.39 -18.80
C SER A 211 -15.43 -20.59 -17.94
N ARG A 212 -15.22 -20.50 -16.61
CA ARG A 212 -15.68 -21.51 -15.64
C ARG A 212 -17.19 -21.62 -15.59
N TYR A 213 -17.90 -20.51 -15.41
CA TYR A 213 -19.38 -20.53 -15.42
C TYR A 213 -19.94 -21.03 -16.75
N LEU A 214 -19.32 -20.66 -17.87
CA LEU A 214 -19.71 -21.18 -19.18
C LEU A 214 -19.51 -22.70 -19.28
N ALA A 215 -18.43 -23.23 -18.71
CA ALA A 215 -18.20 -24.68 -18.65
C ALA A 215 -19.22 -25.42 -17.79
N GLU A 216 -19.56 -24.86 -16.62
CA GLU A 216 -20.61 -25.40 -15.74
C GLU A 216 -21.96 -25.45 -16.44
N GLU A 217 -22.36 -24.36 -17.11
CA GLU A 217 -23.63 -24.30 -17.85
C GLU A 217 -23.64 -25.23 -19.07
N CYS A 218 -22.53 -25.32 -19.82
CA CYS A 218 -22.41 -26.28 -20.92
C CYS A 218 -22.55 -27.73 -20.44
N ALA A 219 -21.90 -28.08 -19.32
CA ALA A 219 -22.01 -29.40 -18.71
C ALA A 219 -23.44 -29.70 -18.23
N ARG A 220 -24.09 -28.73 -17.58
CA ARG A 220 -25.48 -28.82 -17.13
C ARG A 220 -26.46 -29.11 -18.27
N LEU A 221 -26.21 -28.53 -19.44
CA LEU A 221 -27.03 -28.71 -20.64
C LEU A 221 -26.61 -29.91 -21.50
N GLY A 222 -25.56 -30.65 -21.12
CA GLY A 222 -25.04 -31.77 -21.90
C GLY A 222 -24.45 -31.35 -23.25
N THR A 223 -23.97 -30.11 -23.35
CA THR A 223 -23.40 -29.54 -24.58
C THR A 223 -21.88 -29.46 -24.49
N PRO A 224 -21.14 -29.73 -25.58
CA PRO A 224 -19.69 -29.64 -25.56
C PRO A 224 -19.23 -28.18 -25.43
N LEU A 225 -18.21 -27.96 -24.61
CA LEU A 225 -17.59 -26.65 -24.44
C LEU A 225 -16.88 -26.21 -25.74
N PRO A 226 -16.96 -24.92 -26.14
CA PRO A 226 -16.21 -24.44 -27.29
C PRO A 226 -14.69 -24.64 -27.11
N ALA A 227 -14.01 -25.16 -28.14
CA ALA A 227 -12.58 -25.52 -28.08
C ALA A 227 -11.66 -24.37 -27.63
N ARG A 228 -12.01 -23.12 -27.96
CA ARG A 228 -11.28 -21.93 -27.51
C ARG A 228 -11.35 -21.73 -25.99
N VAL A 229 -12.50 -22.02 -25.37
CA VAL A 229 -12.72 -21.88 -23.93
C VAL A 229 -12.06 -23.03 -23.18
N ALA A 230 -12.16 -24.26 -23.70
CA ALA A 230 -11.44 -25.42 -23.16
C ALA A 230 -9.93 -25.15 -23.11
N LYS A 231 -9.34 -24.73 -24.23
CA LYS A 231 -7.91 -24.38 -24.30
C LYS A 231 -7.53 -23.25 -23.34
N TYR A 232 -8.40 -22.25 -23.16
CA TYR A 232 -8.15 -21.15 -22.25
C TYR A 232 -8.16 -21.61 -20.77
N LEU A 233 -9.09 -22.49 -20.40
CA LEU A 233 -9.14 -23.10 -19.06
C LEU A 233 -7.92 -24.01 -18.79
N ASP A 234 -7.49 -24.79 -19.78
CA ASP A 234 -6.31 -25.66 -19.65
C ASP A 234 -5.03 -24.84 -19.44
N GLN A 235 -4.86 -23.75 -20.18
CA GLN A 235 -3.68 -22.88 -20.10
C GLN A 235 -3.58 -22.10 -18.78
N GLU A 236 -4.71 -21.60 -18.27
CA GLU A 236 -4.74 -20.83 -17.03
C GLU A 236 -4.77 -21.75 -15.78
N GLY A 237 -5.25 -22.99 -15.92
CA GLY A 237 -5.21 -24.00 -14.87
C GLY A 237 -3.82 -24.57 -14.58
N GLU A 238 -2.91 -24.54 -15.56
CA GLU A 238 -1.48 -24.90 -15.37
C GLU A 238 -0.64 -23.76 -14.77
N ALA A 239 -1.13 -22.52 -14.85
CA ALA A 239 -0.43 -21.32 -14.37
C ALA A 239 -0.75 -20.94 -12.91
N ALA A 240 -1.75 -21.60 -12.30
CA ALA A 240 -2.21 -21.37 -10.92
C ALA A 240 -1.74 -22.49 -9.98
#